data_AF-A0A942A157-F1
#
_entry.id   AF-A0A942A157-F1
#
_cell.length_a   1.000
_cell.length_b   1.000
_cell.length_c   1.000
_cell.angle_alpha   90.00
_cell.angle_beta   90.00
_cell.angle_gamma   90.00
#
_symmetry.space_group_name_H-M   'P 1'
#
loop_
_entity.id
_entity.type
_entity.pdbx_description
1 polymer ?
#
loop_
_entity_poly.entity_id
_entity_poly.type
_entity_poly.pdbx_seq_one_letter_code
_entity_poly.pdbx_strand_id
1 'polypeptide(L)' 'MSRKIIIKTGDLDKEIRSFLRDVGADMPIDWNREALDQVKNAVTEAFEKMGVGLEIDDRLPASINQ' A
#
# COMPACT_ATOMS: atom_id res chain seq x y z
N MET A 1 -4.49 13.39 -20.65
CA MET A 1 -3.45 12.42 -20.30
C MET A 1 -3.63 12.07 -18.83
N SER A 2 -4.16 10.89 -18.52
CA SER A 2 -4.31 10.46 -17.12
C SER A 2 -2.94 10.04 -16.59
N ARG A 3 -2.47 10.68 -15.51
CA ARG A 3 -1.24 10.25 -14.83
C ARG A 3 -1.53 8.92 -14.14
N LYS A 4 -0.65 7.94 -14.35
CA LYS A 4 -0.72 6.63 -13.70
C LYS A 4 0.50 6.47 -12.82
N ILE A 5 0.29 6.18 -11.53
CA ILE A 5 1.35 5.90 -10.55
C ILE A 5 1.27 4.41 -10.23
N ILE A 6 2.41 3.73 -10.28
CA ILE A 6 2.54 2.33 -9.90
C ILE A 6 3.39 2.28 -8.64
N ILE A 7 2.82 1.72 -7.56
CA ILE A 7 3.52 1.55 -6.28
C ILE A 7 3.62 0.05 -6.01
N LYS A 8 4.79 -0.45 -5.62
CA LYS A 8 4.94 -1.84 -5.20
C LYS A 8 4.26 -2.04 -3.86
N THR A 9 3.56 -3.15 -3.66
CA THR A 9 2.93 -3.45 -2.37
C THR A 9 3.93 -3.37 -1.20
N GLY A 10 5.14 -3.89 -1.38
CA GLY A 10 6.17 -3.83 -0.34
C GLY A 10 6.58 -2.41 0.07
N ASP A 11 6.56 -1.46 -0.88
CA ASP A 11 6.88 -0.05 -0.60
C ASP A 11 5.70 0.62 0.12
N LEU A 12 4.46 0.35 -0.32
CA LEU A 12 3.25 0.85 0.34
C LEU A 12 3.13 0.32 1.78
N ASP A 13 3.37 -0.98 1.99
CA ASP A 13 3.32 -1.61 3.31
C ASP A 13 4.38 -1.01 4.25
N LYS A 14 5.56 -0.67 3.71
CA LYS A 14 6.63 -0.01 4.48
C LYS A 14 6.24 1.41 4.89
N GLU A 15 5.65 2.19 3.98
CA GLU A 15 5.17 3.54 4.27
C GLU A 15 4.02 3.52 5.29
N ILE A 16 3.07 2.61 5.14
CA ILE A 16 1.98 2.41 6.11
C ILE A 16 2.57 2.05 7.48
N ARG A 17 3.51 1.10 7.57
CA ARG A 17 4.18 0.76 8.83
C ARG A 17 4.94 1.94 9.43
N SER A 18 5.60 2.75 8.61
CA SER A 18 6.31 3.95 9.08
C SER A 18 5.34 4.96 9.66
N PHE A 19 4.26 5.27 8.94
CA PHE A 19 3.21 6.16 9.43
C PHE A 19 2.61 5.70 10.75
N LEU A 20 2.27 4.41 10.86
CA LEU A 20 1.71 3.83 12.08
C LEU A 20 2.67 3.95 13.26
N ARG A 21 3.95 3.68 13.04
CA ARG A 21 4.99 3.90 14.06
C ARG A 21 5.07 5.35 14.47
N ASP A 22 5.02 6.28 13.52
CA ASP A 22 5.15 7.71 13.78
C ASP A 22 3.94 8.26 14.56
N VAL A 23 2.75 7.68 14.39
CA VAL A 23 1.55 8.04 15.18
C VAL A 23 1.37 7.21 16.47
N GLY A 24 2.33 6.35 16.80
CA GLY A 24 2.27 5.49 18.00
C GLY A 24 1.23 4.37 17.93
N ALA A 25 0.81 4.01 16.72
CA ALA A 25 -0.11 2.91 16.43
C ALA A 25 0.63 1.69 15.83
N ASP A 26 1.89 1.47 16.22
CA ASP A 26 2.69 0.30 15.82
C ASP A 26 2.20 -0.97 16.53
N MET A 27 0.99 -1.41 16.20
CA MET A 27 0.47 -2.67 16.74
C MET A 27 1.34 -3.85 16.28
N PRO A 28 1.63 -4.81 17.18
CA PRO A 28 2.35 -6.02 16.85
C PRO A 28 1.57 -6.83 15.80
N ILE A 29 2.26 -7.00 14.67
CA ILE A 29 1.97 -7.78 13.46
C ILE A 29 0.99 -8.94 13.71
N ASP A 30 -0.28 -8.64 13.50
CA ASP A 30 -1.15 -9.31 12.55
C ASP A 30 -2.24 -8.29 12.22
N TRP A 31 -1.89 -7.31 11.39
CA TRP A 31 -2.94 -6.53 10.75
C TRP A 31 -3.86 -7.52 10.08
N ASN A 32 -5.13 -7.53 10.51
CA ASN A 32 -6.15 -8.26 9.80
C ASN A 32 -6.00 -7.85 8.32
N ARG A 33 -5.78 -8.83 7.45
CA ARG A 33 -5.52 -8.60 6.02
C ARG A 33 -6.55 -7.64 5.42
N GLU A 34 -7.76 -7.68 5.98
CA GLU A 34 -8.87 -6.77 5.77
C GLU A 34 -8.59 -5.30 6.11
N ALA A 35 -7.93 -4.98 7.23
CA ALA A 35 -7.56 -3.61 7.60
C ALA A 35 -6.51 -3.03 6.64
N LEU A 36 -5.55 -3.85 6.22
CA LEU A 36 -4.58 -3.45 5.20
C LEU A 36 -5.28 -3.19 3.86
N ASP A 37 -6.22 -4.05 3.48
CA ASP A 37 -6.99 -3.92 2.25
C ASP A 37 -7.88 -2.67 2.25
N GLN A 38 -8.50 -2.35 3.39
CA GLN A 38 -9.26 -1.11 3.57
C GLN A 38 -8.38 0.13 3.38
N VAL A 39 -7.16 0.13 3.91
CA VAL A 39 -6.21 1.24 3.70
C VAL A 39 -5.81 1.33 2.23
N LYS A 40 -5.49 0.20 1.57
CA LYS A 40 -5.16 0.16 0.13
C LYS A 40 -6.29 0.70 -0.74
N ASN A 41 -7.53 0.35 -0.44
CA ASN A 41 -8.71 0.84 -1.15
C ASN A 41 -8.90 2.35 -0.93
N ALA A 42 -8.82 2.82 0.32
CA ALA A 42 -8.95 4.25 0.63
C ALA A 42 -7.89 5.11 -0.07
N VAL A 43 -6.65 4.62 -0.15
CA VAL A 43 -5.56 5.31 -0.87
C VAL A 43 -5.88 5.32 -2.37
N THR A 44 -6.24 4.19 -2.97
CA THR A 44 -6.59 4.11 -4.39
C THR A 44 -7.72 5.08 -4.76
N GLU A 45 -8.80 5.09 -3.99
CA GLU A 45 -9.91 6.02 -4.20
C GLU A 45 -9.50 7.50 -4.10
N ALA A 46 -8.62 7.84 -3.16
CA ALA A 46 -8.14 9.20 -3.00
C ALA A 46 -7.36 9.66 -4.24
N PHE A 47 -6.52 8.80 -4.80
CA PHE A 47 -5.78 9.08 -6.03
C PHE A 47 -6.71 9.19 -7.25
N GLU A 48 -7.71 8.30 -7.37
CA GLU A 48 -8.69 8.38 -8.45
C GLU A 48 -9.49 9.70 -8.40
N LYS A 49 -9.90 10.15 -7.21
CA LYS A 49 -10.56 11.45 -7.00
C LYS A 49 -9.66 12.63 -7.41
N MET A 50 -8.35 12.47 -7.34
CA MET A 50 -7.36 13.45 -7.84
C MET A 50 -7.10 13.34 -9.35
N GLY A 51 -7.80 12.46 -10.07
CA GLY A 51 -7.59 12.21 -11.50
C GLY A 51 -6.29 11.44 -11.81
N VAL A 52 -5.73 10.75 -10.81
CA VAL A 52 -4.51 9.96 -10.92
C VAL A 52 -4.88 8.49 -10.75
N GLY A 53 -4.59 7.66 -11.75
CA GLY A 53 -4.76 6.21 -11.61
C GLY A 53 -3.66 5.65 -10.72
N LEU A 54 -4.03 5.00 -9.61
CA LEU A 54 -3.09 4.28 -8.76
C LEU A 54 -3.21 2.79 -9.02
N GLU A 55 -2.09 2.12 -9.32
CA GLU A 55 -2.01 0.67 -9.38
C GLU A 55 -1.02 0.19 -8.32
N ILE A 56 -1.48 -0.72 -7.45
CA ILE A 56 -0.64 -1.37 -6.45
C ILE A 56 -0.15 -2.67 -7.07
N ASP A 57 1.14 -2.74 -7.41
CA ASP A 57 1.76 -3.93 -7.97
C ASP A 57 2.05 -4.94 -6.84
N ASP A 58 1.16 -5.93 -6.73
CA ASP A 58 1.21 -7.01 -5.76
C ASP A 58 1.96 -8.25 -6.27
N ARG A 59 2.71 -8.12 -7.38
CA ARG A 59 3.64 -9.16 -7.80
C ARG A 59 4.69 -9.28 -6.70
N LEU A 60 4.52 -10.31 -5.85
CA LEU A 60 5.58 -10.86 -5.02
C LEU A 60 6.87 -10.83 -5.86
N PRO A 61 7.99 -10.28 -5.34
CA PRO A 61 9.26 -10.46 -6.02
C PRO A 61 9.37 -11.96 -6.26
N ALA A 62 9.40 -12.37 -7.53
CA ALA A 62 9.53 -13.77 -7.90
C ALA A 62 10.67 -14.30 -7.03
N SER A 63 10.33 -15.24 -6.14
CA SER A 63 11.27 -15.80 -5.18
C SER A 63 12.57 -16.04 -5.93
N ILE A 64 13.64 -15.39 -5.50
CA ILE A 64 14.97 -15.71 -5.98
C ILE A 64 15.23 -17.12 -5.46
N ASN A 65 14.81 -18.12 -6.23
CA ASN A 65 15.30 -19.48 -6.11
C ASN A 65 16.76 -19.43 -6.56
N GLN A 66 17.67 -19.35 -5.60
CA GLN A 66 19.05 -19.82 -5.75
C GLN A 66 19.25 -21.03 -4.88
#